data_AF-A0A2H5XS14-F1
#
_entry.id   AF-A0A2H5XS14-F1
#
_cell.length_a   1.000
_cell.length_b   1.000
_cell.length_c   1.000
_cell.angle_alpha   90.00
_cell.angle_beta   90.00
_cell.angle_gamma   90.00
#
_symmetry.space_group_name_H-M   'P 1'
#
loop_
_entity.id
_entity.type
_entity.pdbx_description
1 polymer ?
#
loop_
_entity_poly.entity_id
_entity_poly.type
_entity_poly.pdbx_seq_one_letter_code
_entity_poly.pdbx_strand_id
1 'polypeptide(L)'
;MRFFRTFISASEVIIPFEGEESKKRFEVRAKEFFDNMPPDAKRTFELLLLLIEFSTLFPYFKPFSSLSYEKREKVIRKWYHSKIMRKRNIISAIKGLCSMIYMSIPENIPEKLKIGDELCSVE
;
A
#
# COMPACT_ATOMS: atom_id res chain seq x y z
N MET A 1 -1.06 -10.02 -10.39
CA MET A 1 -2.22 -9.53 -9.60
C MET A 1 -2.93 -8.45 -10.42
N ARG A 2 -4.24 -8.57 -10.66
CA ARG A 2 -4.97 -7.68 -11.61
C ARG A 2 -4.97 -6.20 -11.21
N PHE A 3 -4.97 -5.94 -9.89
CA PHE A 3 -5.04 -4.58 -9.32
C PHE A 3 -3.72 -4.10 -8.72
N PHE A 4 -2.59 -4.66 -9.14
CA PHE A 4 -1.27 -4.23 -8.64
C PHE A 4 -0.99 -2.75 -8.89
N ARG A 5 -1.39 -2.23 -10.06
CA ARG A 5 -1.28 -0.80 -10.37
C ARG A 5 -2.06 0.08 -9.38
N THR A 6 -3.25 -0.34 -8.96
CA THR A 6 -4.04 0.35 -7.94
C THR A 6 -3.31 0.38 -6.60
N PHE A 7 -2.69 -0.75 -6.22
CA PHE A 7 -1.89 -0.83 -5.00
C PHE A 7 -0.71 0.14 -5.05
N ILE A 8 0.09 0.14 -6.13
CA ILE A 8 1.21 1.08 -6.29
C ILE A 8 0.72 2.53 -6.29
N SER A 9 -0.40 2.80 -6.96
CA SER A 9 -0.99 4.14 -6.98
C SER A 9 -1.45 4.60 -5.59
N ALA A 10 -1.86 3.67 -4.72
CA ALA A 10 -2.23 3.96 -3.35
C ALA A 10 -0.99 4.10 -2.44
N SER A 11 0.04 3.28 -2.65
CA SER A 11 1.27 3.36 -1.86
C SER A 11 2.00 4.68 -2.06
N GLU A 12 1.99 5.25 -3.28
CA GLU A 12 2.54 6.58 -3.56
C GLU A 12 1.97 7.68 -2.65
N VAL A 13 0.71 7.55 -2.22
CA VAL A 13 0.04 8.51 -1.34
C VAL A 13 0.27 8.19 0.13
N ILE A 14 0.41 6.91 0.46
CA ILE A 14 0.48 6.42 1.84
C ILE A 14 1.91 6.48 2.39
N ILE A 15 2.89 6.18 1.54
CA ILE A 15 4.30 6.04 1.91
C ILE A 15 5.06 7.30 1.50
N PRO A 16 5.86 7.90 2.40
CA PRO A 16 6.70 9.04 2.08
C PRO A 16 7.96 8.57 1.36
N PHE A 17 7.87 8.25 0.06
CA PHE A 17 9.04 7.88 -0.72
C PHE A 17 10.01 9.06 -0.86
N GLU A 18 11.29 8.84 -0.57
CA GLU A 18 12.35 9.86 -0.69
C GLU A 18 12.83 10.09 -2.13
N GLY A 19 12.33 9.31 -3.10
CA GLY A 19 12.65 9.44 -4.51
C GLY A 19 12.19 8.24 -5.35
N GLU A 20 12.40 8.32 -6.66
CA GLU A 20 12.03 7.28 -7.63
C GLU A 20 12.71 5.94 -7.35
N GLU A 21 13.95 5.95 -6.85
CA GLU A 21 14.67 4.71 -6.55
C GLU A 21 14.07 3.96 -5.34
N SER A 22 13.72 4.70 -4.28
CA SER A 22 13.03 4.15 -3.10
C SER A 22 11.69 3.52 -3.51
N LYS A 23 10.94 4.20 -4.38
CA LYS A 23 9.69 3.69 -4.95
C LYS A 23 9.91 2.42 -5.77
N LYS A 24 10.92 2.37 -6.63
CA LYS A 24 11.23 1.16 -7.42
C LYS A 24 11.58 -0.03 -6.54
N ARG A 25 12.39 0.16 -5.49
CA ARG A 25 12.67 -0.89 -4.50
C ARG A 25 11.39 -1.40 -3.84
N PHE A 26 10.50 -0.49 -3.45
CA PHE A 26 9.19 -0.85 -2.93
C PHE A 26 8.34 -1.64 -3.92
N GLU A 27 8.30 -1.26 -5.20
CA GLU A 27 7.56 -1.97 -6.23
C GLU A 27 8.06 -3.42 -6.41
N VAL A 28 9.38 -3.61 -6.43
CA VAL A 28 10.00 -4.95 -6.50
C VAL A 28 9.59 -5.77 -5.28
N ARG A 29 9.77 -5.22 -4.08
CA ARG A 29 9.43 -5.91 -2.82
C ARG A 29 7.95 -6.21 -2.70
N ALA A 30 7.09 -5.30 -3.13
CA ALA A 30 5.65 -5.49 -3.15
C ALA A 30 5.26 -6.63 -4.09
N LYS A 31 5.88 -6.71 -5.28
CA LYS A 31 5.63 -7.79 -6.23
C LYS A 31 5.97 -9.14 -5.62
N GLU A 32 7.16 -9.27 -5.03
CA GLU A 32 7.57 -10.50 -4.31
C GLU A 32 6.57 -10.86 -3.21
N PHE A 33 6.12 -9.88 -2.42
CA PHE A 33 5.16 -10.12 -1.36
C PHE A 33 3.84 -10.67 -1.90
N PHE A 34 3.30 -10.10 -2.99
CA PHE A 34 2.07 -10.59 -3.61
C PHE A 34 2.23 -11.92 -4.34
N ASP A 35 3.42 -12.23 -4.84
CA ASP A 35 3.71 -13.51 -5.49
C ASP A 35 3.80 -14.65 -4.48
N ASN A 36 4.28 -14.37 -3.26
CA ASN A 36 4.32 -15.33 -2.14
C ASN A 36 3.06 -15.33 -1.26
N MET A 37 2.09 -14.44 -1.51
CA MET A 37 0.88 -14.33 -0.69
C MET A 37 -0.03 -15.56 -0.89
N PRO A 38 -0.58 -16.15 0.20
CA PRO A 38 -1.55 -17.23 0.10
C PRO A 38 -2.74 -16.85 -0.82
N PRO A 39 -3.27 -17.79 -1.64
CA PRO A 39 -4.29 -17.47 -2.64
C PRO A 39 -5.53 -16.77 -2.08
N ASP A 40 -6.03 -17.18 -0.91
CA ASP A 40 -7.22 -16.59 -0.29
C ASP A 40 -6.98 -15.15 0.18
N ALA A 41 -5.81 -14.90 0.77
CA ALA A 41 -5.38 -13.56 1.15
C ALA A 41 -5.20 -12.67 -0.07
N LYS A 42 -4.59 -13.20 -1.14
CA LYS A 42 -4.39 -12.51 -2.41
C LYS A 42 -5.71 -12.10 -3.04
N ARG A 43 -6.68 -13.03 -3.11
CA ARG A 43 -8.02 -12.76 -3.63
C ARG A 43 -8.76 -11.71 -2.79
N THR A 44 -8.67 -11.81 -1.47
CA THR A 44 -9.26 -10.82 -0.56
C THR A 44 -8.68 -9.44 -0.82
N PHE A 45 -7.35 -9.35 -0.94
CA PHE A 45 -6.67 -8.08 -1.19
C PHE A 45 -7.01 -7.49 -2.56
N GLU A 46 -7.09 -8.33 -3.60
CA GLU A 46 -7.56 -7.93 -4.93
C GLU A 46 -8.98 -7.33 -4.88
N LEU A 47 -9.88 -7.89 -4.06
CA LEU A 47 -11.22 -7.33 -3.86
C LEU A 47 -11.19 -5.96 -3.17
N LEU A 48 -10.33 -5.78 -2.16
CA LEU A 48 -10.17 -4.47 -1.50
C LEU A 48 -9.66 -3.41 -2.49
N LEU A 49 -8.68 -3.78 -3.32
CA LEU A 49 -8.12 -2.89 -4.35
C LEU A 49 -9.14 -2.59 -5.46
N LEU A 50 -9.92 -3.59 -5.88
CA LEU A 50 -11.05 -3.40 -6.81
C LEU A 50 -12.02 -2.34 -6.28
N LEU A 51 -12.41 -2.43 -5.00
CA LEU A 51 -13.34 -1.46 -4.42
C LEU A 51 -12.79 -0.03 -4.46
N ILE A 52 -11.47 0.15 -4.27
CA ILE A 52 -10.84 1.47 -4.43
C ILE A 52 -10.81 1.90 -5.89
N GLU A 53 -10.37 1.01 -6.78
CA GLU A 53 -10.24 1.27 -8.21
C GLU A 53 -11.54 1.82 -8.81
N PHE A 54 -12.67 1.21 -8.41
CA PHE A 54 -13.99 1.58 -8.91
C PHE A 54 -14.67 2.71 -8.11
N SER A 55 -14.20 3.01 -6.89
CA SER A 55 -14.81 4.05 -6.05
C SER A 55 -14.78 5.46 -6.66
N THR A 56 -13.88 5.68 -7.62
CA THR A 56 -13.66 6.97 -8.26
C THR A 56 -14.39 7.11 -9.59
N LEU A 57 -15.02 6.05 -10.12
CA LEU A 57 -15.73 6.12 -11.39
C LEU A 57 -16.90 7.10 -11.34
N PHE A 58 -17.67 7.12 -10.26
CA PHE A 58 -18.80 8.06 -10.13
C PHE A 58 -18.35 9.54 -10.02
N PRO A 59 -17.39 9.91 -9.14
CA PRO A 59 -16.99 11.32 -9.01
C PRO A 59 -16.03 11.84 -10.10
N TYR A 60 -15.31 10.97 -10.81
CA TYR A 60 -14.25 11.40 -11.74
C TYR A 60 -14.32 10.76 -13.13
N PHE A 61 -15.22 9.81 -13.37
CA PHE A 61 -15.31 9.03 -14.61
C PHE A 61 -13.99 8.33 -15.01
N LYS A 62 -13.08 8.17 -14.05
CA LYS A 62 -11.77 7.54 -14.22
C LYS A 62 -11.49 6.61 -13.04
N PRO A 63 -10.85 5.46 -13.27
CA PRO A 63 -10.48 4.56 -12.19
C PRO A 63 -9.35 5.15 -11.34
N PHE A 64 -9.24 4.72 -10.09
CA PHE A 64 -8.34 5.35 -9.11
C PHE A 64 -6.88 5.39 -9.61
N SER A 65 -6.38 4.29 -10.17
CA SER A 65 -5.02 4.16 -10.69
C SER A 65 -4.66 5.12 -11.84
N SER A 66 -5.67 5.76 -12.45
CA SER A 66 -5.50 6.70 -13.57
C SER A 66 -5.70 8.16 -13.16
N LEU A 67 -5.90 8.44 -11.88
CA LEU A 67 -6.03 9.79 -11.35
C LEU A 67 -4.66 10.44 -11.08
N SER A 68 -4.63 11.78 -11.13
CA SER A 68 -3.46 12.55 -10.66
C SER A 68 -3.20 12.30 -9.17
N TYR A 69 -1.98 12.58 -8.72
CA TYR A 69 -1.60 12.41 -7.33
C TYR A 69 -2.57 13.14 -6.37
N GLU A 70 -2.90 14.41 -6.64
CA GLU A 70 -3.76 15.21 -5.74
C GLU A 70 -5.17 14.60 -5.62
N LYS A 71 -5.68 14.04 -6.71
CA LYS A 71 -6.99 13.37 -6.72
C LYS A 71 -6.94 12.06 -5.95
N ARG A 72 -5.88 11.26 -6.11
CA ARG A 72 -5.67 10.02 -5.35
C ARG A 72 -5.57 10.31 -3.86
N GLU A 73 -4.79 11.32 -3.48
CA GLU A 73 -4.68 11.79 -2.10
C GLU A 73 -6.03 12.18 -1.51
N LYS A 74 -6.81 12.99 -2.24
CA LYS A 74 -8.16 13.40 -1.80
C LYS A 74 -9.08 12.20 -1.56
N VAL A 75 -9.02 11.17 -2.41
CA VAL A 75 -9.82 9.95 -2.26
C VAL A 75 -9.40 9.17 -1.02
N ILE A 76 -8.09 8.93 -0.83
CA ILE A 76 -7.57 8.20 0.33
C ILE A 76 -7.90 8.94 1.63
N ARG A 77 -7.67 10.26 1.69
CA ARG A 77 -8.03 11.09 2.86
C ARG A 77 -9.53 11.02 3.16
N LYS A 78 -10.39 11.11 2.13
CA LYS A 78 -11.84 11.00 2.29
C LYS A 78 -12.27 9.65 2.84
N TRP A 79 -11.64 8.56 2.41
CA TRP A 79 -11.93 7.23 2.93
C TRP A 79 -11.42 7.04 4.36
N TYR A 80 -10.23 7.57 4.67
CA TYR A 80 -9.65 7.55 6.01
C TYR A 80 -10.56 8.25 7.04
N HIS A 81 -11.13 9.40 6.68
CA HIS A 81 -12.07 10.14 7.53
C HIS A 81 -13.55 9.81 7.28
N SER A 82 -13.84 8.72 6.57
CA SER A 82 -15.23 8.37 6.24
C SER A 82 -16.01 7.97 7.49
N LYS A 83 -17.28 8.35 7.58
CA LYS A 83 -18.21 7.82 8.62
C LYS A 83 -18.46 6.31 8.47
N ILE A 84 -18.26 5.76 7.26
CA ILE A 84 -18.47 4.33 6.97
C ILE A 84 -17.26 3.52 7.45
N MET A 85 -17.44 2.70 8.48
CA MET A 85 -16.38 1.89 9.09
C MET A 85 -15.65 0.99 8.06
N ARG A 86 -16.40 0.36 7.14
CA ARG A 86 -15.80 -0.49 6.10
C ARG A 86 -14.78 0.25 5.24
N LYS A 87 -15.04 1.51 4.87
CA LYS A 87 -14.10 2.32 4.08
C LYS A 87 -12.82 2.60 4.85
N ARG A 88 -12.94 2.94 6.14
CA ARG A 88 -11.78 3.14 7.01
C ARG A 88 -10.95 1.86 7.13
N ASN A 89 -11.59 0.72 7.38
CA ASN A 89 -10.89 -0.56 7.52
C ASN A 89 -10.16 -0.96 6.23
N ILE A 90 -10.74 -0.72 5.05
CA ILE A 90 -10.07 -0.95 3.77
C ILE A 90 -8.78 -0.12 3.67
N ILE A 91 -8.84 1.19 3.96
CA ILE A 91 -7.65 2.04 3.92
C ILE A 91 -6.64 1.64 4.98
N SER A 92 -7.07 1.29 6.20
CA SER A 92 -6.17 0.83 7.26
C SER A 92 -5.46 -0.46 6.88
N ALA A 93 -6.15 -1.42 6.25
CA ALA A 93 -5.55 -2.65 5.77
C ALA A 93 -4.50 -2.39 4.68
N ILE A 94 -4.81 -1.52 3.72
CA ILE A 94 -3.88 -1.15 2.65
C ILE A 94 -2.69 -0.38 3.22
N LYS A 95 -2.92 0.57 4.12
CA LYS A 95 -1.86 1.29 4.82
C LYS A 95 -0.95 0.33 5.59
N GLY A 96 -1.53 -0.59 6.36
CA GLY A 96 -0.80 -1.61 7.08
C GLY A 96 0.09 -2.44 6.16
N LEU A 97 -0.46 -2.91 5.03
CA LEU A 97 0.34 -3.68 4.07
C LEU A 97 1.45 -2.83 3.41
N CYS A 98 1.15 -1.61 2.99
CA CYS A 98 2.17 -0.71 2.45
C CYS A 98 3.29 -0.49 3.47
N SER A 99 2.95 -0.23 4.74
CA SER A 99 3.93 -0.02 5.80
C SER A 99 4.77 -1.27 6.07
N MET A 100 4.17 -2.47 6.12
CA MET A 100 4.91 -3.73 6.30
C MET A 100 5.89 -3.98 5.16
N ILE A 101 5.46 -3.81 3.90
CA ILE A 101 6.34 -3.97 2.74
C ILE A 101 7.46 -2.93 2.78
N TYR A 102 7.12 -1.66 3.06
CA TYR A 102 8.09 -0.57 3.13
C TYR A 102 9.17 -0.83 4.20
N MET A 103 8.77 -1.27 5.39
CA MET A 103 9.68 -1.58 6.50
C MET A 103 10.46 -2.88 6.29
N SER A 104 10.01 -3.78 5.39
CA SER A 104 10.78 -4.98 5.05
C SER A 104 12.00 -4.72 4.16
N ILE A 105 12.21 -3.47 3.75
CA ILE A 105 13.38 -3.00 3.02
C ILE A 105 14.40 -2.52 4.07
N PRO A 106 15.60 -3.12 4.18
CA PRO A 106 16.54 -2.86 5.27
C PRO A 106 16.90 -1.38 5.48
N GLU A 107 16.99 -0.62 4.38
CA GLU A 107 17.32 0.80 4.39
C GLU A 107 16.23 1.65 5.05
N ASN A 108 14.98 1.19 5.04
CA ASN A 108 13.83 1.90 5.59
C ASN A 108 13.60 1.60 7.08
N ILE A 109 14.36 0.67 7.67
CA ILE A 109 14.24 0.31 9.08
C ILE A 109 14.89 1.43 9.91
N PRO A 110 14.14 2.09 10.83
CA PRO A 110 14.72 3.07 11.74
C PRO A 110 15.88 2.46 12.54
N GLU A 111 16.99 3.20 12.72
CA GLU A 111 18.17 2.70 13.43
C GLU A 111 17.85 2.13 14.82
N LYS A 112 16.90 2.74 15.53
CA LYS A 112 16.45 2.29 16.86
C LYS A 112 15.81 0.89 16.87
N LEU A 113 15.34 0.40 15.72
CA LEU A 113 14.74 -0.93 15.56
C LEU A 113 15.74 -1.97 15.03
N LYS A 114 16.93 -1.54 14.55
CA LYS A 114 18.01 -2.44 14.12
C LYS A 114 18.69 -3.17 15.29
N ILE A 115 18.44 -2.75 16.54
CA ILE A 115 18.94 -3.38 17.77
C ILE A 115 18.42 -4.82 17.92
N GLY A 116 17.23 -5.13 17.39
CA GLY A 116 16.69 -6.49 17.41
C GLY A 116 17.55 -7.50 16.64
N ASP A 117 18.23 -7.06 15.58
CA ASP A 117 19.11 -7.92 14.78
C ASP A 117 20.42 -8.24 15.51
N GLU A 118 20.93 -7.33 16.36
CA GLU A 118 22.10 -7.58 17.23
C GLU A 118 21.79 -8.57 18.36
N LEU A 119 20.55 -8.59 18.86
CA LEU A 119 20.14 -9.51 19.93
C LEU A 119 19.76 -10.90 19.42
N CYS A 120 19.33 -11.03 18.15
CA CYS A 120 19.02 -12.31 17.52
C CYS A 120 20.21 -12.96 16.80
N SER A 121 21.36 -12.27 16.72
CA SER A 121 22.61 -12.79 16.11
C SER A 121 23.61 -13.32 17.15
N VAL A 122 23.21 -13.42 18.42
CA VAL A 122 23.99 -14.10 19.45
C VAL A 122 23.69 -15.61 19.38
N GLU A 123 24.36 -16.30 18.47
CA GLU A 123 24.71 -17.72 18.62
C GLU A 123 26.19 -17.85 18.99
#